data_AF-A0A814YL20-F1
#
_entry.id   AF-A0A814YL20-F1
#
_cell.length_a   1.000
_cell.length_b   1.000
_cell.length_c   1.000
_cell.angle_alpha   90.00
_cell.angle_beta   90.00
_cell.angle_gamma   90.00
#
_symmetry.space_group_name_H-M   'P 1'
#
loop_
_entity.id
_entity.type
_entity.pdbx_description
1 polymer ?
#
loop_
_entity_poly.entity_id
_entity_poly.type
_entity_poly.pdbx_seq_one_letter_code
_entity_poly.pdbx_strand_id
1 'polypeptide(L)'
;MTPSLFIILDKLPFDADGKIDREFLRSPDFSPSSVNHTDNVPHTTLEQQVRNIFSQAFHTQSPHIEVPFNQLSGTSLDAIRALTLIR
;
A
#
# COMPACT_ATOMS: atom_id res chain seq x y z
N MET A 1 11.95 -0.12 -9.90
CA MET A 1 10.90 0.72 -10.51
C MET A 1 9.56 0.04 -10.24
N THR A 2 8.63 0.70 -9.55
CA THR A 2 7.32 0.13 -9.16
C THR A 2 6.23 1.11 -9.60
N PRO A 3 5.22 0.70 -10.40
CA PRO A 3 4.11 1.55 -10.78
C PRO A 3 3.25 1.93 -9.57
N SER A 4 2.82 3.19 -9.50
CA SER A 4 1.94 3.68 -8.43
C SER A 4 0.45 3.42 -8.69
N LEU A 5 0.08 3.05 -9.92
CA LEU A 5 -1.31 2.88 -10.33
C LEU A 5 -1.42 1.78 -11.39
N PHE A 6 -2.46 0.97 -11.24
CA PHE A 6 -2.91 0.01 -12.23
C PHE A 6 -4.37 0.31 -12.56
N ILE A 7 -4.68 0.46 -13.85
CA ILE A 7 -6.02 0.68 -14.37
C ILE A 7 -6.36 -0.49 -15.28
N ILE A 8 -7.48 -1.17 -15.00
CA ILE A 8 -7.98 -2.24 -15.86
C ILE A 8 -8.73 -1.60 -17.02
N LEU A 9 -8.33 -1.96 -18.24
CA LEU A 9 -8.99 -1.54 -19.48
C LEU A 9 -9.49 -2.77 -20.21
N ASP A 10 -10.72 -2.72 -20.71
CA ASP A 10 -11.27 -3.82 -21.53
C ASP A 10 -10.56 -3.92 -22.89
N LYS A 11 -10.07 -2.80 -23.41
CA LYS A 11 -9.30 -2.73 -24.66
C LYS A 11 -8.31 -1.57 -24.64
N LEU A 12 -7.19 -1.74 -25.34
CA LEU A 12 -6.25 -0.65 -25.57
C LEU A 12 -6.86 0.36 -26.55
N PRO A 13 -6.79 1.67 -26.26
CA PRO A 13 -7.21 2.71 -27.18
C PRO A 13 -6.17 2.85 -28.29
N PHE A 14 -6.64 2.93 -29.54
CA PHE A 14 -5.80 3.16 -30.70
C PHE A 14 -6.25 4.43 -31.42
N ASP A 15 -5.30 5.21 -31.93
CA ASP A 15 -5.54 6.36 -32.81
C ASP A 15 -5.94 5.90 -34.23
N ALA A 16 -6.23 6.86 -35.11
CA ALA A 16 -6.63 6.57 -36.49
C ALA A 16 -5.54 5.84 -37.31
N ASP A 17 -4.27 5.93 -36.90
CA ASP A 17 -3.14 5.25 -37.52
C ASP A 17 -2.91 3.84 -36.92
N GLY A 18 -3.72 3.42 -35.94
CA GLY A 18 -3.59 2.14 -35.25
C GLY A 18 -2.48 2.10 -34.20
N LYS A 19 -1.95 3.24 -33.75
CA LYS A 19 -1.00 3.33 -32.63
C LYS A 19 -1.75 3.55 -31.32
N ILE A 20 -1.14 3.20 -30.20
CA ILE A 20 -1.77 3.40 -28.88
C ILE A 20 -1.98 4.91 -28.63
N ASP A 21 -3.24 5.29 -28.39
CA ASP A 21 -3.59 6.66 -28.01
C ASP A 21 -3.26 6.90 -26.53
N ARG A 22 -2.10 7.51 -26.28
CA ARG A 22 -1.62 7.80 -24.91
C ARG A 22 -2.31 9.00 -24.28
N GLU A 23 -2.90 9.90 -25.06
CA GLU A 23 -3.65 11.03 -24.51
C GLU A 23 -4.95 10.52 -23.90
N PHE A 24 -5.61 9.56 -24.56
CA PHE A 24 -6.78 8.88 -24.00
C PHE A 24 -6.47 8.13 -22.70
N LEU A 25 -5.24 7.62 -22.53
CA LEU A 25 -4.78 6.94 -21.31
C LEU A 25 -4.44 7.91 -20.16
N ARG A 26 -4.43 9.23 -20.39
CA ARG A 26 -4.22 10.21 -19.31
C ARG A 26 -5.53 10.46 -18.57
N SER A 27 -5.86 9.65 -17.56
CA SER A 27 -6.80 9.98 -16.45
C SER A 27 -6.69 8.93 -15.34
N PRO A 28 -6.71 9.27 -14.03
CA PRO A 28 -7.32 10.44 -13.37
C PRO A 28 -6.40 11.21 -12.39
N ASP A 29 -6.91 12.33 -11.84
CA ASP A 29 -6.29 13.06 -10.71
C ASP A 29 -6.17 12.16 -9.49
N PHE A 30 -4.94 11.79 -9.16
CA PHE A 30 -4.64 10.94 -8.01
C PHE A 30 -4.52 11.80 -6.75
N SER A 31 -5.63 11.96 -6.02
CA SER A 31 -5.52 12.43 -4.64
C SER A 31 -5.11 11.25 -3.76
N PRO A 32 -3.97 11.30 -3.05
CA PRO A 32 -3.59 10.25 -2.10
C PRO A 32 -4.65 10.03 -1.01
N SER A 33 -5.56 10.99 -0.82
CA SER A 33 -6.72 10.91 0.08
C SER A 33 -7.83 9.96 -0.40
N SER A 34 -7.79 9.49 -1.65
CA SER A 34 -8.81 8.58 -2.22
C SER A 34 -8.56 7.11 -1.88
N VAL A 35 -7.40 6.77 -1.33
CA VAL A 35 -7.19 5.46 -0.71
C VAL A 35 -7.94 5.49 0.61
N ASN A 36 -9.18 5.02 0.58
CA ASN A 36 -9.99 4.82 1.77
C ASN A 36 -9.28 3.77 2.64
N HIS A 37 -8.40 4.22 3.52
CA HIS A 37 -7.81 3.47 4.64
C HIS A 37 -8.86 3.07 5.70
N THR A 38 -10.13 2.98 5.30
CA THR A 38 -11.26 2.60 6.13
C THR A 38 -11.21 1.12 6.51
N ASP A 39 -10.47 0.31 5.73
CA ASP A 39 -10.25 -1.12 5.95
C ASP A 39 -9.00 -1.42 6.79
N ASN A 40 -8.70 -0.60 7.80
CA ASN A 40 -7.60 -0.88 8.75
C ASN A 40 -7.96 -1.95 9.81
N VAL A 41 -8.89 -2.85 9.52
CA VAL A 41 -9.32 -3.88 10.47
C VAL A 41 -8.65 -5.19 10.07
N PRO A 42 -7.88 -5.83 10.96
CA PRO A 42 -7.28 -7.12 10.64
C PRO A 42 -8.38 -8.14 10.42
N HIS A 43 -8.36 -8.77 9.25
CA HIS A 43 -9.31 -9.77 8.80
C HIS A 43 -8.97 -11.17 9.30
N THR A 44 -7.70 -11.40 9.68
CA THR A 44 -7.21 -12.70 10.16
C THR A 44 -6.55 -12.61 11.54
N THR A 45 -6.48 -13.74 12.24
CA THR A 45 -5.76 -13.86 13.52
C THR A 45 -4.27 -13.56 13.36
N LEU A 46 -3.69 -13.95 12.22
CA LEU A 46 -2.30 -13.64 11.87
C LEU A 46 -2.09 -12.13 11.72
N GLU A 47 -2.97 -11.43 10.99
CA GLU A 47 -2.90 -9.97 10.87
C GLU A 47 -3.03 -9.26 12.21
N GLN A 48 -3.89 -9.75 13.11
CA GLN A 48 -3.98 -9.23 14.48
C GLN A 48 -2.66 -9.38 15.25
N GLN A 49 -2.03 -10.55 15.15
CA GLN A 49 -0.74 -10.81 15.79
C GLN A 49 0.37 -9.90 15.24
N VAL A 50 0.46 -9.76 13.91
CA VAL A 50 1.44 -8.88 13.25
C VAL A 50 1.21 -7.43 13.65
N ARG A 51 -0.04 -6.94 13.65
CA ARG A 51 -0.38 -5.58 14.11
C ARG A 51 0.07 -5.32 15.55
N ASN A 52 -0.10 -6.30 16.44
CA ASN A 52 0.32 -6.19 17.84
C ASN A 52 1.85 -6.18 17.99
N ILE A 53 2.57 -6.95 17.16
CA ILE A 53 4.04 -6.92 17.16
C ILE A 53 4.52 -5.56 16.67
N PHE A 54 3.90 -5.01 15.63
CA PHE A 54 4.27 -3.73 15.06
C PHE A 54 3.94 -2.57 16.01
N SER A 55 2.81 -2.60 16.72
CA SER A 55 2.48 -1.58 17.73
C SER A 55 3.53 -1.54 18.84
N GLN A 56 4.05 -2.70 19.25
CA GLN A 56 5.11 -2.82 20.26
C GLN A 56 6.48 -2.39 19.75
N ALA A 57 6.81 -2.67 18.48
CA ALA A 57 8.08 -2.25 17.87
C ALA A 57 8.13 -0.73 17.66
N PHE A 58 7.04 -0.13 17.18
CA PHE A 58 6.97 1.28 16.79
C PHE A 58 6.43 2.22 17.87
N HIS A 59 5.91 1.68 18.99
CA HIS A 59 5.23 2.45 20.03
C HIS A 59 4.03 3.26 19.48
N THR A 60 3.35 2.74 18.47
CA THR A 60 2.18 3.36 17.84
C THR A 60 0.90 2.63 18.23
N GLN A 61 -0.16 3.37 18.55
CA GLN A 61 -1.37 2.78 19.14
C GLN A 61 -2.24 1.97 18.17
N SER A 62 -1.99 2.01 16.86
CA SER A 62 -2.69 1.20 15.85
C SER A 62 -2.03 1.35 14.48
N PRO A 63 -0.92 0.64 14.20
CA PRO A 63 -0.30 0.70 12.88
C PRO A 63 -1.29 0.19 11.83
N HIS A 64 -1.35 0.89 10.70
CA HIS A 64 -2.23 0.50 9.61
C HIS A 64 -1.64 -0.68 8.86
N ILE A 65 -2.42 -1.75 8.66
CA ILE A 65 -1.91 -3.03 8.12
C ILE A 65 -1.36 -2.85 6.70
N GLU A 66 -2.04 -2.03 5.90
CA GLU A 66 -1.63 -1.70 4.53
C GLU A 66 -0.57 -0.60 4.42
N VAL A 67 -0.23 0.10 5.50
CA VAL A 67 0.79 1.15 5.43
C VAL A 67 2.16 0.47 5.48
N PRO A 68 3.00 0.69 4.45
CA PRO A 68 4.30 0.06 4.39
C PRO A 68 5.20 0.54 5.54
N PHE A 69 6.04 -0.37 6.02
CA PHE A 69 6.97 -0.19 7.14
C PHE A 69 7.77 1.13 7.09
N ASN A 70 8.23 1.52 5.89
CA ASN A 70 9.02 2.72 5.67
C ASN A 70 8.23 4.02 5.83
N GLN A 71 6.91 3.99 5.62
CA GLN A 71 6.03 5.15 5.82
C GLN A 71 5.70 5.36 7.31
N LEU A 72 5.91 4.35 8.16
CA LEU A 72 5.79 4.45 9.62
C LEU A 72 7.03 5.09 10.29
N SER A 73 7.93 5.73 9.51
CA SER A 73 9.24 6.21 9.97
C SER A 73 10.11 5.09 10.57
N GLY A 74 9.84 3.84 10.19
CA GLY A 74 10.56 2.69 10.70
C GLY A 74 12.00 2.64 10.25
N THR A 75 12.88 2.35 11.19
CA THR A 75 14.31 2.12 10.94
C THR A 75 14.62 0.63 10.85
N SER A 76 15.81 0.27 10.36
CA SER A 76 16.27 -1.13 10.38
C SER A 76 16.31 -1.72 11.78
N LEU A 77 16.50 -0.90 12.82
CA LEU A 77 16.48 -1.37 14.21
C LEU A 77 15.07 -1.79 14.65
N ASP A 78 14.04 -1.05 14.22
CA ASP A 78 12.65 -1.40 14.50
C ASP A 78 12.24 -2.69 13.78
N ALA A 79 12.78 -2.94 12.58
CA ALA A 79 12.60 -4.20 11.88
C ALA A 79 13.21 -5.37 12.65
N ILE A 80 14.44 -5.21 13.14
CA ILE A 80 15.11 -6.22 13.98
C ILE A 80 14.31 -6.46 15.27
N ARG A 81 13.81 -5.41 15.91
CA ARG A 81 12.97 -5.52 17.12
C ARG A 81 11.64 -6.23 16.82
N ALA A 82 11.01 -5.97 15.68
CA ALA A 82 9.80 -6.70 15.28
C ALA A 82 10.10 -8.19 15.10
N LEU A 83 11.23 -8.53 14.47
CA LEU A 83 11.66 -9.92 14.27
C LEU A 83 11.89 -10.66 15.60
N THR A 84 12.43 -10.01 16.63
CA THR A 84 12.64 -10.66 17.94
C THR A 84 11.33 -10.90 18.72
N LEU A 85 10.25 -10.23 18.33
CA LEU A 85 8.92 -10.40 18.93
C LEU A 85 8.10 -11.51 18.24
N ILE A 86 8.50 -11.92 17.03
CA ILE A 86 7.92 -13.07 16.34
C ILE A 86 8.52 -14.34 16.97
N ARG A 87 7.67 -15.20 17.52
CA ARG A 87 8.04 -16.47 18.16
C ARG A 87 7.63 -17.67 17.32
#